data_AF-H9WQV3-F1
#
_entry.id   AF-H9WQV3-F1
#
_cell.length_a   1.000
_cell.length_b   1.000
_cell.length_c   1.000
_cell.angle_alpha   90.00
_cell.angle_beta   90.00
_cell.angle_gamma   90.00
#
_symmetry.space_group_name_H-M   'P 1'
#
loop_
_entity.id
_entity.type
_entity.pdbx_description
1 polymer ?
#
loop_
_entity_poly.entity_id
_entity_poly.type
_entity_poly.pdbx_seq_one_letter_code
_entity_poly.pdbx_strand_id
1 'polypeptide(L)'
;GVVLLELVTGRRASDGGFPGGFKGNLVDWVRSLMKENHGVSALNTRLSNSAPTTQMLDALRIGYLCTAESPSKRPSMQQVVGLLKDIRPDPAQI
;
A
#
# COMPACT_ATOMS: atom_id res chain seq x y z
N GLY A 1 7.52 -1.76 -5.01
CA GLY A 1 6.14 -2.26 -5.04
C GLY A 1 5.85 -3.13 -3.84
N VAL A 2 6.16 -4.43 -3.92
CA VAL A 2 5.89 -5.41 -2.86
C VAL A 2 6.40 -4.97 -1.48
N VAL A 3 7.66 -4.57 -1.36
CA VAL A 3 8.23 -4.10 -0.08
C VAL A 3 7.44 -2.94 0.53
N LEU A 4 6.95 -2.00 -0.29
CA LEU A 4 6.12 -0.90 0.21
C LEU A 4 4.76 -1.40 0.73
N LEU A 5 4.18 -2.41 0.07
CA LEU A 5 2.98 -3.08 0.56
C LEU A 5 3.25 -3.81 1.88
N GLU A 6 4.38 -4.49 2.03
CA GLU A 6 4.74 -5.17 3.28
C GLU A 6 4.86 -4.18 4.44
N LEU A 7 5.53 -3.04 4.21
CA LEU A 7 5.69 -2.00 5.23
C LEU A 7 4.35 -1.41 5.67
N VAL A 8 3.48 -1.05 4.72
CA VAL A 8 2.23 -0.35 5.04
C VAL A 8 1.14 -1.28 5.57
N THR A 9 1.17 -2.58 5.21
CA THR A 9 0.20 -3.58 5.68
C THR A 9 0.68 -4.35 6.91
N GLY A 10 1.99 -4.35 7.17
CA GLY A 10 2.61 -5.14 8.24
C GLY A 10 2.58 -6.66 7.99
N ARG A 11 2.31 -7.08 6.75
CA ARG A 11 2.22 -8.49 6.33
C ARG A 11 3.37 -8.85 5.40
N ARG A 12 3.82 -10.10 5.42
CA ARG A 12 4.87 -10.56 4.52
C ARG A 12 4.27 -10.93 3.16
N ALA A 13 5.04 -10.74 2.09
CA ALA A 13 4.63 -11.11 0.75
C ALA A 13 4.33 -12.61 0.60
N SER A 14 5.02 -13.43 1.39
CA SER A 14 4.90 -14.89 1.45
C SER A 14 3.93 -15.40 2.54
N ASP A 15 3.16 -14.52 3.19
CA ASP A 15 2.18 -14.97 4.18
C ASP A 15 1.14 -15.88 3.51
N GLY A 16 0.95 -17.07 4.09
CA GLY A 16 0.04 -18.09 3.56
C GLY A 16 -1.42 -17.92 3.95
N GLY A 17 -1.78 -16.82 4.63
CA GLY A 17 -3.13 -16.58 5.12
C GLY A 17 -3.45 -15.10 5.28
N PHE A 18 -4.51 -14.67 4.60
CA PHE A 18 -5.05 -13.32 4.67
C PHE A 18 -6.44 -13.33 5.34
N PRO A 19 -6.88 -12.21 5.94
CA PRO A 19 -8.20 -12.10 6.55
C PRO A 19 -9.32 -12.55 5.61
N GLY A 20 -10.36 -13.17 6.15
CA GLY A 20 -11.49 -13.69 5.37
C GLY A 20 -11.18 -14.97 4.59
N GLY A 21 -10.07 -15.66 4.89
CA GLY A 21 -9.71 -16.92 4.22
C GLY A 21 -9.26 -16.73 2.77
N PHE A 22 -8.85 -15.51 2.40
CA PHE A 22 -8.40 -15.19 1.06
C PHE A 22 -7.17 -16.04 0.69
N LYS A 23 -7.23 -16.66 -0.49
CA LYS A 23 -6.17 -17.49 -1.06
C LYS A 23 -5.45 -16.71 -2.16
N GLY A 24 -4.16 -16.46 -1.98
CA GLY A 24 -3.33 -15.69 -2.90
C GLY A 24 -2.11 -15.13 -2.17
N ASN A 25 -1.33 -14.29 -2.85
CA ASN A 25 -0.23 -13.56 -2.19
C ASN A 25 -0.70 -12.17 -1.72
N LEU A 26 0.21 -11.42 -1.08
CA LEU A 26 -0.05 -10.07 -0.58
C LEU A 26 -0.57 -9.11 -1.65
N VAL A 27 -0.02 -9.18 -2.86
CA VAL A 27 -0.41 -8.30 -3.98
C VAL A 27 -1.85 -8.59 -4.40
N ASP A 28 -2.22 -9.85 -4.50
CA ASP A 28 -3.57 -10.26 -4.90
C ASP A 28 -4.61 -9.82 -3.86
N TRP A 29 -4.28 -9.96 -2.57
CA TRP A 29 -5.13 -9.54 -1.47
C TRP A 29 -5.31 -8.02 -1.42
N VAL A 30 -4.21 -7.26 -1.54
CA VAL A 30 -4.32 -5.79 -1.61
C VAL A 30 -5.12 -5.37 -2.84
N ARG A 31 -4.93 -6.03 -3.99
CA ARG A 31 -5.67 -5.73 -5.21
C ARG A 31 -7.18 -5.97 -5.05
N SER A 32 -7.61 -7.03 -4.35
CA SER A 32 -9.05 -7.25 -4.12
C SER A 32 -9.63 -6.13 -3.26
N LEU A 33 -8.97 -5.76 -2.17
CA LEU A 33 -9.40 -4.65 -1.31
C LEU A 33 -9.43 -3.31 -2.05
N MET A 34 -8.44 -3.02 -2.89
CA MET A 34 -8.40 -1.78 -3.68
C MET A 34 -9.53 -1.71 -4.71
N LYS A 35 -9.91 -2.84 -5.33
CA LYS A 35 -11.05 -2.91 -6.27
C LYS A 35 -12.39 -2.68 -5.56
N GLU A 36 -12.50 -3.12 -4.32
CA GLU A 36 -13.69 -2.93 -3.46
C GLU A 36 -13.70 -1.58 -2.72
N ASN A 37 -12.71 -0.71 -2.96
CA ASN A 37 -12.53 0.54 -2.23
C ASN A 37 -12.37 0.36 -0.70
N HIS A 38 -11.88 -0.80 -0.28
CA HIS A 38 -11.63 -1.21 1.11
C HIS A 38 -10.13 -1.20 1.48
N GLY A 39 -9.31 -0.39 0.78
CA GLY A 39 -7.86 -0.34 1.00
C GLY A 39 -7.44 0.00 2.44
N VAL A 40 -8.26 0.76 3.17
CA VAL A 40 -8.01 1.10 4.58
C VAL A 40 -7.92 -0.15 5.47
N SER A 41 -8.68 -1.20 5.15
CA SER A 41 -8.65 -2.47 5.90
C SER A 41 -7.33 -3.24 5.73
N ALA A 42 -6.52 -2.89 4.73
CA ALA A 42 -5.20 -3.48 4.54
C ALA A 42 -4.13 -2.86 5.45
N LEU A 43 -4.39 -1.67 6.00
CA LEU A 43 -3.39 -0.86 6.67
C LEU A 43 -2.99 -1.43 8.02
N ASN A 44 -1.69 -1.36 8.33
CA ASN A 44 -1.15 -1.76 9.62
C ASN A 44 -1.59 -0.77 10.70
N THR A 45 -2.50 -1.19 11.58
CA THR A 45 -2.99 -0.37 12.69
C THR A 45 -1.88 0.08 13.66
N ARG A 46 -0.73 -0.61 13.70
CA ARG A 46 0.42 -0.18 14.52
C ARG A 46 1.06 1.12 14.02
N LEU A 47 0.82 1.50 12.77
CA LEU A 47 1.34 2.73 12.18
C LEU A 47 0.40 3.93 12.37
N SER A 48 -0.80 3.75 12.94
CA SER A 48 -1.78 4.84 13.10
C SER A 48 -1.30 6.01 13.94
N ASN A 49 -0.34 5.76 14.84
CA ASN A 49 0.27 6.79 15.70
C ASN A 49 1.46 7.49 15.03
N SER A 50 1.93 6.97 13.89
CA SER A 50 3.12 7.47 13.19
C SER A 50 2.79 8.22 11.91
N ALA A 51 1.63 7.96 11.30
CA ALA A 51 1.19 8.65 10.10
C ALA A 51 -0.35 8.69 10.03
N PRO A 52 -0.93 9.77 9.48
CA PRO A 52 -2.35 9.81 9.14
C PRO A 52 -2.74 8.67 8.20
N THR A 53 -3.95 8.11 8.41
CA THR A 53 -4.51 7.05 7.57
C THR A 53 -4.51 7.41 6.08
N THR A 54 -4.70 8.69 5.74
CA THR A 54 -4.67 9.20 4.37
C THR A 54 -3.29 9.00 3.72
N GLN A 55 -2.21 9.36 4.42
CA GLN A 55 -0.84 9.19 3.93
C GLN A 55 -0.49 7.70 3.77
N MET A 56 -0.92 6.88 4.71
CA MET A 56 -0.75 5.42 4.61
C MET A 56 -1.53 4.85 3.41
N LEU A 57 -2.74 5.33 3.16
CA LEU A 57 -3.54 4.91 2.01
C LEU A 57 -2.90 5.35 0.69
N ASP A 58 -2.28 6.53 0.64
CA ASP A 58 -1.53 6.98 -0.54
C ASP A 58 -0.27 6.13 -0.78
N ALA A 59 0.46 5.77 0.29
CA ALA A 59 1.57 4.81 0.18
C ALA A 59 1.09 3.43 -0.32
N LEU A 60 -0.07 2.96 0.16
CA LEU A 60 -0.70 1.73 -0.32
C LEU A 60 -1.05 1.82 -1.81
N ARG A 61 -1.60 2.95 -2.27
CA ARG A 61 -1.89 3.21 -3.70
C ARG A 61 -0.63 3.18 -4.56
N ILE A 62 0.46 3.79 -4.09
CA ILE A 62 1.75 3.74 -4.81
C ILE A 62 2.25 2.29 -4.90
N GLY A 63 2.17 1.53 -3.81
CA GLY A 63 2.51 0.11 -3.78
C GLY A 63 1.68 -0.69 -4.79
N TYR A 64 0.37 -0.47 -4.81
CA TYR A 64 -0.57 -1.06 -5.75
C TYR A 64 -0.18 -0.77 -7.22
N LEU A 65 0.07 0.50 -7.57
CA LEU A 65 0.50 0.92 -8.92
C LEU A 65 1.82 0.27 -9.34
N CYS A 66 2.80 0.20 -8.42
CA CYS A 66 4.09 -0.47 -8.68
C CYS A 66 3.94 -1.97 -8.96
N THR A 67 2.84 -2.58 -8.53
CA THR A 67 2.53 -4.00 -8.70
C THR A 67 1.40 -4.25 -9.72
N ALA A 68 1.17 -3.29 -10.62
CA ALA A 68 0.19 -3.46 -11.68
C ALA A 68 0.47 -4.73 -12.51
N GLU A 69 -0.58 -5.47 -12.87
CA GLU A 69 -0.49 -6.70 -13.66
C GLU A 69 0.20 -6.44 -15.00
N SER A 70 -0.23 -5.37 -15.69
CA SER A 70 0.45 -4.90 -16.90
C SER A 70 1.73 -4.12 -16.56
N PRO A 71 2.89 -4.53 -17.08
CA PRO A 71 4.15 -3.81 -16.88
C PRO A 71 4.10 -2.36 -17.37
N SER A 72 3.36 -2.07 -18.44
CA SER A 72 3.25 -0.71 -19.00
C SER A 72 2.48 0.28 -18.11
N LYS A 73 1.72 -0.23 -17.14
CA LYS A 73 1.00 0.59 -16.15
C LYS A 73 1.82 0.88 -14.90
N ARG A 74 3.00 0.27 -14.76
CA ARG A 74 3.86 0.48 -13.59
C ARG A 74 4.61 1.81 -13.75
N PRO A 75 4.59 2.68 -12.73
CA PRO A 75 5.37 3.91 -12.77
C PRO A 75 6.87 3.62 -12.79
N SER A 76 7.65 4.52 -13.39
CA SER A 76 9.10 4.50 -13.28
C SER A 76 9.54 4.80 -11.85
N MET A 77 10.73 4.35 -11.45
CA MET A 77 11.23 4.66 -10.09
C MET A 77 11.34 6.16 -9.82
N GLN A 78 11.61 6.98 -10.84
CA GLN A 78 11.59 8.44 -10.73
C GLN A 78 10.19 8.96 -10.36
N GLN A 79 9.14 8.45 -11.02
CA GLN A 79 7.76 8.78 -10.70
C GLN A 79 7.39 8.32 -9.29
N VAL A 80 7.80 7.11 -8.89
CA VAL A 80 7.55 6.56 -7.54
C VAL A 80 8.16 7.46 -6.46
N VAL A 81 9.40 7.92 -6.66
CA VAL A 81 10.05 8.84 -5.71
C VAL A 81 9.31 10.18 -5.64
N GLY A 82 8.82 10.70 -6.77
CA GLY A 82 7.98 11.90 -6.79
C GLY A 82 6.72 11.73 -5.95
N LEU A 83 5.95 10.69 -6.24
CA LEU A 83 4.72 10.37 -5.52
C LEU A 83 4.96 10.19 -4.01
N LEU A 84 6.05 9.52 -3.62
CA LEU A 84 6.39 9.34 -2.21
C LEU A 84 6.77 10.66 -1.52
N LYS A 85 7.45 11.57 -2.21
CA LYS A 85 7.78 12.91 -1.67
C LYS A 85 6.56 13.82 -1.53
N ASP A 86 5.51 13.56 -2.32
CA ASP A 86 4.26 14.30 -2.27
C ASP A 86 3.35 13.83 -1.11
N ILE A 87 3.62 12.64 -0.54
CA ILE A 87 3.09 12.25 0.77
C ILE A 87 3.81 13.07 1.84
N ARG A 88 3.41 14.34 2.00
CA ARG A 88 3.98 15.23 3.02
C ARG A 88 3.13 15.18 4.29
N PRO A 89 3.76 15.23 5.47
CA PRO A 89 3.07 15.66 6.68
C PRO A 89 2.57 17.08 6.47
N ASP A 90 1.33 17.34 6.91
CA ASP A 90 0.81 18.70 6.98
C ASP A 90 1.76 19.52 7.85
N PRO A 91 2.35 20.62 7.34
CA PRO A 91 3.24 21.48 8.14
C PRO A 91 2.56 22.06 9.38
N ALA A 92 1.24 21.96 9.53
CA ALA A 92 0.52 22.30 10.77
C ALA A 92 0.70 21.28 11.93
N GLN A 93 1.48 20.21 11.75
CA GLN A 93 1.71 19.18 12.77
C GLN A 93 3.17 19.04 13.25
N ILE A 94 4.04 20.03 12.95
CA ILE A 94 5.44 20.10 13.45
C ILE A 94 5.62 21.35 14.31
#